data_AF-A0A3M9NPZ0-F1
#
_entry.id   AF-A0A3M9NPZ0-F1
#
_cell.length_a   1.000
_cell.length_b   1.000
_cell.length_c   1.000
_cell.angle_alpha   90.00
_cell.angle_beta   90.00
_cell.angle_gamma   90.00
#
_symmetry.space_group_name_H-M   'P 1'
#
loop_
_entity.id
_entity.type
_entity.pdbx_description
1 polymer ?
#
loop_
_entity_poly.entity_id
_entity_poly.type
_entity_poly.pdbx_seq_one_letter_code
_entity_poly.pdbx_strand_id
1 'polypeptide(L)'
;MSVSLLIEYSDTNKSSRMIPIATEDFFKTYWLPLAKSLELSWVQMFETGVIIISESLPIVLNELKLMTEFVSGKPSPNIPKWALDHMIDRMNLLVSELNSTKNSNNLSIYIG
;
A
#
# COMPACT_ATOMS: atom_id res chain seq x y z
N MET A 1 7.41 -5.79 -13.49
CA MET A 1 8.12 -5.10 -12.40
C MET A 1 7.36 -5.36 -11.10
N SER A 2 7.63 -4.68 -9.98
CA SER A 2 6.91 -4.90 -8.71
C SER A 2 6.60 -3.59 -8.02
N VAL A 3 5.43 -3.50 -7.41
CA VAL A 3 5.03 -2.38 -6.56
C VAL A 3 5.59 -2.61 -5.16
N SER A 4 6.34 -1.64 -4.63
CA SER A 4 7.04 -1.71 -3.35
C SER A 4 6.91 -0.40 -2.58
N LEU A 5 6.92 -0.50 -1.26
CA LEU A 5 7.11 0.63 -0.35
C LEU A 5 8.62 0.84 -0.16
N LEU A 6 9.10 2.02 -0.47
CA LEU A 6 10.46 2.47 -0.19
C LEU A 6 10.41 3.50 0.96
N ILE A 7 11.17 3.24 2.01
CA ILE A 7 11.40 4.17 3.11
C ILE A 7 12.87 4.58 3.06
N GLU A 8 13.11 5.85 2.75
CA GLU A 8 14.44 6.45 2.76
C GLU A 8 14.61 7.28 4.03
N TYR A 9 15.68 7.02 4.78
CA TYR A 9 16.05 7.79 5.95
C TYR A 9 17.05 8.86 5.54
N SER A 10 16.87 10.08 6.01
CA SER A 10 17.85 11.16 5.77
C SER A 10 19.10 11.04 6.66
N ASP A 11 19.06 10.19 7.69
CA ASP A 11 20.20 9.88 8.55
C ASP A 11 21.11 8.84 7.89
N THR A 12 22.38 9.19 7.73
CA THR A 12 23.44 8.32 7.17
C THR A 12 23.65 7.00 7.92
N ASN A 13 23.15 6.87 9.15
CA ASN A 13 23.27 5.65 9.94
C ASN A 13 22.16 4.62 9.68
N LYS A 14 21.10 4.96 8.95
CA LYS A 14 20.00 4.05 8.64
C LYS A 14 19.94 3.76 7.15
N SER A 15 19.98 2.48 6.78
CA SER A 15 19.78 2.06 5.41
C SER A 15 18.32 2.21 4.99
N SER A 16 18.11 2.59 3.73
CA SER A 16 16.79 2.56 3.09
C SER A 16 16.19 1.17 3.17
N ARG A 17 14.88 1.09 3.42
CA ARG A 17 14.13 -0.17 3.46
C ARG A 17 13.20 -0.24 2.27
N MET A 18 13.23 -1.38 1.57
CA MET A 18 12.29 -1.69 0.50
C MET A 18 11.41 -2.86 0.94
N ILE A 19 10.10 -2.66 0.92
CA ILE A 19 9.10 -3.61 1.37
C ILE A 19 8.23 -3.98 0.17
N PRO A 20 8.28 -5.24 -0.31
CA PRO A 20 7.51 -5.65 -1.48
C PRO A 20 6.01 -5.71 -1.15
N ILE A 21 5.19 -5.07 -1.97
CA ILE A 21 3.73 -5.07 -1.82
C ILE A 21 3.13 -6.12 -2.75
N ALA A 22 3.40 -6.03 -4.06
CA ALA A 22 2.87 -6.95 -5.05
C ALA A 22 3.75 -6.98 -6.30
N THR A 23 3.66 -8.06 -7.09
CA THR A 23 4.11 -7.98 -8.48
C THR A 23 3.18 -7.02 -9.23
N GLU A 24 3.70 -6.37 -10.26
CA GLU A 24 2.91 -5.45 -11.09
C GLU A 24 1.69 -6.15 -11.71
N ASP A 25 1.86 -7.40 -12.14
CA ASP A 25 0.78 -8.23 -12.68
C ASP A 25 -0.31 -8.51 -11.63
N PHE A 26 0.08 -8.88 -10.40
CA PHE A 26 -0.87 -9.08 -9.31
C PHE A 26 -1.58 -7.77 -8.94
N PHE A 27 -0.85 -6.66 -8.93
CA PHE A 27 -1.41 -5.34 -8.64
C PHE A 27 -2.46 -4.95 -9.68
N LYS A 28 -2.13 -5.05 -10.98
CA LYS A 28 -3.04 -4.76 -12.09
C LYS A 28 -4.27 -5.68 -12.11
N THR A 29 -4.09 -6.95 -11.74
CA THR A 29 -5.16 -7.95 -11.77
C THR A 29 -6.13 -7.79 -10.61
N TYR A 30 -5.66 -7.49 -9.40
CA TYR A 30 -6.49 -7.54 -8.20
C TYR A 30 -6.60 -6.20 -7.44
N TRP A 31 -5.50 -5.47 -7.28
CA TRP A 31 -5.50 -4.23 -6.51
C TRP A 31 -6.16 -3.08 -7.27
N LEU A 32 -5.74 -2.86 -8.51
CA LEU A 32 -6.17 -1.72 -9.31
C LEU A 32 -7.68 -1.74 -9.61
N PRO A 33 -8.31 -2.87 -10.01
CA PRO A 33 -9.74 -2.91 -10.24
C PRO A 33 -10.54 -2.67 -8.96
N LEU A 34 -10.07 -3.22 -7.84
CA LEU A 34 -10.72 -3.00 -6.55
C LEU A 34 -10.61 -1.54 -6.10
N ALA A 35 -9.42 -0.94 -6.20
CA ALA A 35 -9.20 0.47 -5.89
C ALA A 35 -10.07 1.40 -6.75
N LYS A 36 -10.23 1.09 -8.05
CA LYS A 36 -11.16 1.80 -8.94
C LYS A 36 -12.61 1.65 -8.51
N SER A 37 -13.05 0.45 -8.13
CA SER A 37 -14.43 0.20 -7.68
C SER A 37 -14.78 0.88 -6.36
N LEU A 38 -13.78 1.14 -5.53
CA LEU A 38 -13.89 1.82 -4.25
C LEU A 38 -13.55 3.32 -4.35
N GLU A 39 -13.29 3.82 -5.55
CA GLU A 39 -12.92 5.22 -5.83
C GLU A 39 -11.71 5.71 -5.01
N LEU A 40 -10.76 4.81 -4.73
CA LEU A 40 -9.55 5.08 -3.94
C LEU A 40 -8.50 5.75 -4.81
N SER A 41 -8.16 7.01 -4.54
CA SER A 41 -7.28 7.80 -5.41
C SER A 41 -5.80 7.46 -5.20
N TRP A 42 -5.37 7.31 -3.95
CA TRP A 42 -3.97 7.03 -3.62
C TRP A 42 -3.54 5.62 -4.01
N VAL A 43 -4.38 4.61 -3.71
CA VAL A 43 -4.05 3.23 -4.05
C VAL A 43 -3.90 3.07 -5.56
N GLN A 44 -4.71 3.76 -6.37
CA GLN A 44 -4.56 3.73 -7.83
C GLN A 44 -3.21 4.28 -8.31
N MET A 45 -2.61 5.25 -7.60
CA MET A 45 -1.32 5.85 -7.97
C MET A 45 -0.11 4.95 -7.65
N PHE A 46 -0.29 3.90 -6.83
CA PHE A 46 0.81 3.00 -6.48
C PHE A 46 1.39 2.25 -7.69
N GLU A 47 0.62 2.09 -8.77
CA GLU A 47 1.13 1.47 -10.00
C GLU A 47 2.23 2.32 -10.66
N THR A 48 2.10 3.64 -10.61
CA THR A 48 2.99 4.57 -11.31
C THR A 48 4.06 5.17 -10.41
N GLY A 49 3.99 4.94 -9.11
CA GLY A 49 4.83 5.62 -8.13
C GLY A 49 4.17 6.86 -7.56
N VAL A 50 4.16 6.98 -6.23
CA VAL A 50 3.71 8.17 -5.51
C VAL A 50 4.60 8.43 -4.30
N ILE A 51 4.88 9.70 -4.04
CA ILE A 51 5.57 10.14 -2.82
C ILE A 51 4.51 10.41 -1.76
N ILE A 52 4.67 9.79 -0.59
CA ILE A 52 3.79 9.99 0.55
C ILE A 52 4.43 11.01 1.50
N ILE A 53 3.85 12.21 1.54
CA ILE A 53 4.20 13.25 2.51
C ILE A 53 3.37 13.09 3.80
N SER A 54 3.83 13.68 4.89
CA SER A 54 3.21 13.57 6.22
C SER A 54 1.72 13.97 6.21
N GLU A 55 1.38 14.99 5.43
CA GLU A 55 0.02 15.52 5.29
C GLU A 55 -0.92 14.54 4.59
N SER A 56 -0.39 13.74 3.67
CA SER A 56 -1.15 12.76 2.88
C SER A 56 -1.27 11.40 3.57
N LEU A 57 -0.34 11.10 4.49
CA LEU A 57 -0.27 9.80 5.18
C LEU A 57 -1.60 9.39 5.85
N PRO A 58 -2.34 10.26 6.56
CA PRO A 58 -3.64 9.89 7.13
C PRO A 58 -4.67 9.46 6.07
N ILE A 59 -4.66 10.10 4.89
CA ILE A 59 -5.59 9.83 3.80
C ILE A 59 -5.26 8.46 3.17
N VAL A 60 -3.98 8.20 2.92
CA VAL A 60 -3.48 6.93 2.37
C VAL A 60 -3.82 5.77 3.32
N LEU A 61 -3.59 5.94 4.62
CA LEU A 61 -3.94 4.94 5.63
C LEU A 61 -5.44 4.67 5.68
N ASN A 62 -6.27 5.70 5.47
CA ASN A 62 -7.72 5.54 5.42
C ASN A 62 -8.16 4.74 4.19
N GLU A 63 -7.60 5.01 3.00
CA GLU A 63 -7.89 4.23 1.79
C GLU A 63 -7.50 2.75 1.95
N LEU A 64 -6.32 2.47 2.51
CA LEU A 64 -5.87 1.11 2.78
C LEU A 64 -6.79 0.38 3.75
N LYS A 65 -7.30 1.09 4.77
CA LYS A 65 -8.27 0.55 5.71
C LYS A 65 -9.59 0.21 5.02
N LEU A 66 -10.14 1.12 4.19
CA LEU A 66 -11.37 0.88 3.42
C LEU A 66 -11.23 -0.35 2.51
N MET A 67 -10.09 -0.47 1.83
CA MET A 67 -9.81 -1.61 0.96
C MET A 67 -9.73 -2.91 1.77
N THR A 68 -9.08 -2.90 2.94
CA THR A 68 -8.95 -4.05 3.85
C THR A 68 -10.30 -4.51 4.40
N GLU A 69 -11.14 -3.57 4.83
CA GLU A 69 -12.49 -3.85 5.32
C GLU A 69 -13.36 -4.47 4.22
N PHE A 70 -13.24 -3.97 2.99
CA PHE A 70 -13.98 -4.52 1.86
C PHE A 70 -13.61 -5.97 1.55
N VAL A 71 -12.31 -6.30 1.46
CA VAL A 71 -11.88 -7.67 1.17
C VAL A 71 -12.15 -8.63 2.32
N SER A 72 -12.17 -8.14 3.56
CA SER A 72 -12.45 -8.96 4.75
C SER A 72 -13.95 -9.25 4.92
N GLY A 73 -14.82 -8.34 4.47
CA GLY A 73 -16.26 -8.38 4.74
C GLY A 73 -17.10 -9.15 3.72
N LYS A 74 -16.56 -9.49 2.54
CA LYS A 74 -17.35 -10.13 1.47
C LYS A 74 -16.55 -11.15 0.67
N PRO A 75 -17.10 -12.34 0.38
CA PRO A 75 -16.61 -13.15 -0.73
C PRO A 75 -16.76 -12.34 -2.01
N SER A 76 -15.64 -12.04 -2.68
CA SER A 76 -15.67 -11.49 -4.02
C SER A 76 -15.69 -12.65 -5.02
N PRO A 77 -16.78 -12.90 -5.75
CA PRO A 77 -16.85 -14.03 -6.69
C PRO A 77 -15.81 -13.93 -7.82
N ASN A 78 -15.23 -12.74 -8.03
CA ASN A 78 -14.25 -12.47 -9.08
C ASN A 78 -12.80 -12.48 -8.59
N ILE A 79 -12.56 -12.59 -7.28
CA ILE A 79 -11.20 -12.64 -6.71
C ILE A 79 -11.06 -13.97 -5.96
N PRO A 80 -10.11 -14.84 -6.37
CA PRO A 80 -9.85 -16.07 -5.66
C PRO A 80 -9.50 -15.82 -4.19
N LYS A 81 -9.93 -16.72 -3.29
CA LYS A 81 -9.67 -16.58 -1.85
C LYS A 81 -8.17 -16.37 -1.54
N TRP A 82 -7.29 -17.13 -2.19
CA TRP A 82 -5.83 -16.99 -1.99
C TRP A 82 -5.31 -15.60 -2.34
N ALA A 83 -5.92 -14.93 -3.33
CA ALA A 83 -5.56 -13.58 -3.72
C ALA A 83 -6.08 -12.56 -2.70
N LEU A 84 -7.29 -12.75 -2.17
CA LEU A 84 -7.82 -11.93 -1.07
C LEU A 84 -6.94 -12.04 0.18
N ASP A 85 -6.61 -13.26 0.59
CA ASP A 85 -5.75 -13.53 1.76
C ASP A 85 -4.38 -12.84 1.57
N HIS A 86 -3.75 -13.01 0.39
CA HIS A 86 -2.50 -12.34 0.07
C HIS A 86 -2.60 -10.80 0.07
N MET A 87 -3.70 -10.23 -0.44
CA MET A 87 -3.93 -8.79 -0.40
C MET A 87 -4.04 -8.27 1.04
N ILE A 88 -4.78 -8.97 1.90
CA ILE A 88 -4.97 -8.62 3.32
C ILE A 88 -3.61 -8.59 4.04
N ASP A 89 -2.79 -9.63 3.87
CA ASP A 89 -1.47 -9.69 4.49
C ASP A 89 -0.58 -8.52 4.08
N ARG A 90 -0.61 -8.16 2.79
CA ARG A 90 0.19 -7.06 2.25
C ARG A 90 -0.32 -5.70 2.69
N MET A 91 -1.64 -5.49 2.76
CA MET A 91 -2.22 -4.25 3.29
C MET A 91 -1.91 -4.08 4.78
N ASN A 92 -2.01 -5.14 5.57
CA ASN A 92 -1.67 -5.12 6.99
C ASN A 92 -0.19 -4.76 7.21
N LEU A 93 0.71 -5.35 6.44
CA LEU A 93 2.13 -5.01 6.44
C LEU A 93 2.34 -3.53 6.09
N LEU A 94 1.71 -3.07 5.01
CA LEU A 94 1.83 -1.69 4.54
C LEU A 94 1.33 -0.69 5.59
N VAL A 95 0.17 -0.94 6.19
CA VAL A 95 -0.39 -0.11 7.26
C VAL A 95 0.51 -0.12 8.50
N SER A 96 1.09 -1.27 8.86
CA SER A 96 2.01 -1.36 10.00
C SER A 96 3.27 -0.52 9.77
N GLU A 97 3.90 -0.65 8.60
CA GLU A 97 5.11 0.09 8.24
C GLU A 97 4.83 1.60 8.15
N LEU A 98 3.74 2.01 7.49
CA LEU A 98 3.33 3.42 7.39
C LEU A 98 2.95 4.04 8.75
N ASN A 99 2.44 3.25 9.70
CA ASN A 99 2.22 3.75 11.06
C ASN A 99 3.53 3.90 11.84
N SER A 100 4.52 3.02 11.60
CA SER A 100 5.84 3.13 12.23
C SER A 100 6.58 4.41 11.84
N THR A 101 6.29 4.96 10.65
CA THR A 101 6.92 6.16 10.12
C THR A 101 6.29 7.48 10.61
N LYS A 102 5.10 7.45 11.24
CA LYS A 102 4.35 8.67 11.65
C LYS A 102 5.14 9.66 12.51
N ASN A 103 6.04 9.16 13.37
CA ASN A 103 6.75 9.99 14.35
C ASN A 103 8.16 10.40 13.89
N SER A 104 8.51 10.11 12.64
CA SER A 104 9.84 10.39 12.11
C SER A 104 9.80 11.56 11.14
N ASN A 105 10.41 12.69 11.52
CA ASN A 105 10.46 13.89 10.68
C ASN A 105 11.57 13.81 9.59
N ASN A 106 12.38 12.75 9.61
CA ASN A 106 13.60 12.60 8.82
C ASN A 106 13.53 11.38 7.88
N LEU A 107 12.39 11.20 7.21
CA LEU A 107 12.24 10.14 6.21
C LEU A 107 11.40 10.58 5.02
N SER A 108 11.65 9.94 3.88
CA SER A 108 10.86 10.06 2.66
C SER A 108 10.24 8.71 2.33
N ILE A 109 8.96 8.72 1.98
CA ILE A 109 8.19 7.51 1.69
C ILE A 109 7.77 7.54 0.23
N TYR A 110 8.03 6.45 -0.47
CA TYR A 110 7.62 6.25 -1.86
C TYR A 110 6.91 4.91 -2.00
N ILE A 111 5.87 4.85 -2.82
CA ILE A 111 5.18 3.59 -3.17
C ILE A 111 5.06 3.52 -4.69
N GLY A 112 5.68 2.51 -5.30
CA GLY A 112 5.76 2.31 -6.76
C GLY A 112 6.33 0.98 -7.15
#